data_AF-A0A7R9DJI2-F1
#
_entry.id   AF-A0A7R9DJI2-F1
#
_cell.length_a   1.000
_cell.length_b   1.000
_cell.length_c   1.000
_cell.angle_alpha   90.00
_cell.angle_beta   90.00
_cell.angle_gamma   90.00
#
_symmetry.space_group_name_H-M   'P 1'
#
loop_
_entity.id
_entity.type
_entity.pdbx_description
1 polymer ?
#
loop_
_entity_poly.entity_id
_entity_poly.type
_entity_poly.pdbx_seq_one_letter_code
_entity_poly.pdbx_strand_id
1 'polypeptide(L)'
;MTGPWTKFRLLMWKNWVLQKRHPVQTLVEILAPVVFSVMLVLVRSLSDPETFPDPTLYQPFSPGNTSGTVLELLANSSVGGLIAYSPSNSLTQSIMKKTAERLDMQLIAAPNESTLIQGLTQTVGAMRLVLAGVVFDDNLSNETIFPDIKVGP
;
A
#
# COMPACT_ATOMS: atom_id res chain seq x y z
N MET A 1 25.36 -44.43 -54.66
CA MET A 1 25.22 -44.21 -53.20
C MET A 1 25.80 -42.84 -52.87
N THR A 2 24.99 -41.81 -52.60
CA THR A 2 25.53 -40.49 -52.23
C THR A 2 25.97 -40.52 -50.77
N GLY A 3 27.24 -40.22 -50.49
CA GLY A 3 27.79 -40.25 -49.14
C GLY A 3 27.06 -39.29 -48.17
N PRO A 4 27.10 -39.55 -46.86
CA PRO A 4 26.47 -38.70 -45.84
C PRO A 4 26.90 -37.24 -45.94
N TRP A 5 28.17 -37.01 -46.29
CA TRP A 5 28.75 -35.67 -46.48
C TRP A 5 28.13 -34.90 -47.64
N THR A 6 27.83 -35.57 -48.75
CA THR A 6 27.16 -34.96 -49.91
C THR A 6 25.75 -34.53 -49.54
N LYS A 7 25.03 -35.33 -48.74
CA LYS A 7 23.70 -34.98 -48.23
C LYS A 7 23.75 -33.79 -47.26
N PHE A 8 24.73 -33.75 -46.35
CA PHE A 8 24.94 -32.63 -45.44
C PHE A 8 25.20 -31.31 -46.18
N ARG A 9 26.11 -31.32 -47.17
CA ARG A 9 26.40 -30.14 -47.99
C ARG A 9 25.19 -29.67 -48.79
N LEU A 10 24.36 -30.61 -49.28
CA LEU A 10 23.13 -30.28 -50.02
C LEU A 10 22.07 -29.62 -49.11
N LEU A 11 21.94 -30.11 -47.87
CA LEU A 11 21.05 -29.53 -46.86
C LEU A 11 21.52 -28.13 -46.46
N MET A 12 22.82 -27.93 -46.26
CA MET A 12 23.39 -26.63 -45.91
C MET A 12 23.25 -25.62 -47.06
N TRP A 13 23.53 -26.03 -48.31
CA TRP A 13 23.30 -25.21 -49.50
C TRP A 13 21.82 -24.85 -49.68
N LYS A 14 20.92 -25.82 -49.48
CA LYS A 14 19.47 -25.59 -49.54
C LYS A 14 19.01 -24.60 -48.46
N ASN A 15 19.48 -24.75 -47.23
CA ASN A 15 19.18 -23.82 -46.12
C ASN A 15 19.76 -22.42 -46.36
N TRP A 16 20.96 -22.34 -46.94
CA TRP A 16 21.60 -21.08 -47.32
C TRP A 16 20.85 -20.35 -48.43
N VAL A 17 20.40 -21.08 -49.47
CA VAL A 17 19.57 -20.52 -50.55
C VAL A 17 18.19 -20.09 -50.04
N LEU A 18 17.62 -20.80 -49.06
CA LEU A 18 16.34 -20.43 -48.45
C LEU A 18 16.44 -19.12 -47.66
N GLN A 19 17.51 -18.94 -46.88
CA GLN A 19 17.79 -17.67 -46.18
C GLN A 19 18.04 -16.53 -47.18
N LYS A 20 18.71 -16.79 -48.30
CA LYS A 20 18.96 -15.78 -49.36
C LYS A 20 17.70 -15.29 -50.08
N ARG A 21 16.58 -16.03 -50.01
CA ARG A 21 15.29 -15.65 -50.64
C ARG A 21 14.40 -14.79 -49.75
N HIS A 22 14.65 -14.74 -48.43
CA HIS A 22 13.95 -13.86 -47.47
C HIS A 22 14.91 -12.90 -46.72
N PRO A 23 15.82 -12.18 -47.39
CA PRO A 23 16.77 -11.29 -46.73
C PRO A 23 16.05 -10.16 -45.98
N VAL A 24 14.89 -9.74 -46.48
CA VAL A 24 14.03 -8.73 -45.85
C VAL A 24 13.50 -9.22 -44.50
N GLN A 25 13.16 -10.51 -44.36
CA GLN A 25 12.64 -11.06 -43.10
C GLN A 25 13.73 -11.10 -42.02
N THR A 26 14.91 -11.61 -42.35
CA THR A 26 16.05 -11.61 -41.41
C THR A 26 16.50 -10.20 -41.06
N LEU A 27 16.45 -9.28 -42.01
CA LEU A 27 16.80 -7.88 -41.79
C LEU A 27 15.78 -7.18 -40.87
N VAL A 28 14.48 -7.44 -41.02
CA VAL A 28 13.44 -6.96 -40.11
C VAL A 28 13.57 -7.59 -38.72
N GLU A 29 13.88 -8.88 -38.63
CA GLU A 29 14.06 -9.57 -37.35
C GLU A 29 15.26 -9.05 -36.54
N ILE A 30 16.31 -8.56 -37.22
CA ILE A 30 17.46 -7.89 -36.59
C ILE A 30 17.19 -6.41 -36.33
N LEU A 31 16.50 -5.71 -37.24
CA LEU A 31 16.17 -4.29 -37.06
C LEU A 31 15.11 -4.06 -36.00
N ALA A 32 14.14 -4.96 -35.84
CA ALA A 32 13.08 -4.83 -34.85
C ALA A 32 13.61 -4.63 -33.41
N PRO A 33 14.50 -5.48 -32.86
CA PRO A 33 15.06 -5.26 -31.53
C PRO A 33 15.92 -4.00 -31.43
N VAL A 34 16.59 -3.61 -32.52
CA VAL A 34 17.41 -2.38 -32.56
C VAL A 34 16.53 -1.14 -32.53
N VAL A 35 15.50 -1.07 -33.36
CA VAL A 35 14.52 0.02 -33.40
C VAL A 35 13.80 0.13 -32.06
N PHE A 36 13.41 -1.01 -31.47
CA PHE A 36 12.79 -1.04 -30.16
C PHE A 36 13.72 -0.50 -29.06
N SER A 37 14.99 -0.88 -29.10
CA SER A 37 16.01 -0.39 -28.17
C SER A 37 16.23 1.12 -28.29
N VAL A 38 16.31 1.64 -29.53
CA VAL A 38 16.40 3.09 -29.79
C VAL A 38 15.15 3.81 -29.28
N MET A 39 13.97 3.26 -29.51
CA MET A 39 12.71 3.85 -29.02
C MET A 39 12.69 3.95 -27.49
N LEU A 40 13.15 2.91 -26.77
CA LEU A 40 13.23 2.92 -25.31
C LEU A 40 14.22 3.98 -24.78
N VAL A 41 15.37 4.15 -25.44
CA VAL A 41 16.34 5.18 -25.08
C VAL A 41 15.77 6.59 -25.29
N LEU A 42 15.04 6.81 -26.38
CA LEU A 42 14.37 8.09 -26.63
C LEU A 42 13.30 8.38 -25.56
N VAL A 43 12.47 7.42 -25.19
CA VAL A 43 11.49 7.58 -24.11
C VAL A 43 12.20 7.89 -22.78
N ARG A 44 13.28 7.18 -22.47
CA ARG A 44 14.11 7.41 -21.27
C ARG A 44 14.75 8.81 -21.28
N SER A 45 15.10 9.33 -22.45
CA SER A 45 15.71 10.66 -22.59
C SER A 45 14.68 11.78 -22.59
N LEU A 46 13.44 11.51 -23.00
CA LEU A 46 12.32 12.45 -22.92
C LEU A 46 11.72 12.51 -21.52
N SER A 47 11.91 11.48 -20.71
CA SER A 47 11.64 11.55 -19.27
C SER A 47 12.78 12.33 -18.61
N ASP A 48 12.66 13.65 -18.56
CA ASP A 48 13.57 14.47 -17.76
C ASP A 48 13.54 13.95 -16.31
N PRO A 49 14.69 13.56 -15.74
CA PRO A 49 14.76 13.17 -14.35
C PRO A 49 14.47 14.41 -13.50
N GLU A 50 13.34 14.40 -12.81
CA GLU A 50 12.98 15.46 -11.87
C GLU A 50 13.93 15.38 -10.66
N THR A 51 15.04 16.11 -10.74
CA THR A 51 15.99 16.24 -9.63
C THR A 51 15.46 17.32 -8.71
N PHE A 52 14.96 16.95 -7.54
CA PHE A 52 14.61 17.90 -6.49
C PHE A 52 15.92 18.35 -5.80
N PRO A 53 16.37 19.61 -6.01
CA PRO A 53 17.64 20.09 -5.42
C PRO A 53 17.51 20.31 -3.91
N ASP A 54 16.29 20.53 -3.42
CA ASP A 54 16.00 20.74 -2.01
C ASP A 54 15.55 19.43 -1.35
N PRO A 55 16.00 19.15 -0.12
CA PRO A 55 15.50 18.03 0.65
C PRO A 55 14.00 18.20 0.89
N THR A 56 13.21 17.17 0.59
CA THR A 56 11.78 17.14 0.92
C THR A 56 11.62 17.13 2.43
N LEU A 57 11.38 18.32 3.00
CA LEU A 57 11.07 18.50 4.41
C LEU A 57 9.59 18.20 4.63
N TYR A 58 9.31 16.99 5.12
CA TYR A 58 7.98 16.65 5.59
C TYR A 58 7.69 17.43 6.88
N GLN A 59 6.59 18.17 6.88
CA GLN A 59 6.15 18.85 8.10
C GLN A 59 5.76 17.81 9.16
N PRO A 60 6.02 18.08 10.45
CA PRO A 60 5.59 17.19 11.51
C PRO A 60 4.07 17.06 11.48
N PHE A 61 3.60 15.83 11.39
CA PHE A 61 2.18 15.51 11.49
C PHE A 61 1.68 15.93 12.88
N SER A 62 0.75 16.88 12.94
CA SER A 62 0.10 17.29 14.17
C SER A 62 -1.21 16.53 14.34
N PRO A 63 -1.32 15.63 15.33
CA PRO A 63 -2.55 14.84 15.55
C PRO A 63 -3.77 15.70 15.86
N GLY A 64 -3.60 16.97 16.25
CA GLY A 64 -4.68 17.89 16.60
C GLY A 64 -5.16 18.79 15.46
N ASN A 65 -4.45 18.84 14.32
CA ASN A 65 -4.90 19.57 13.14
C ASN A 65 -5.21 18.56 12.03
N THR A 66 -6.46 18.13 11.99
CA THR A 66 -6.95 17.15 11.02
C THR A 66 -7.33 17.78 9.69
N SER A 67 -7.31 19.12 9.58
CA SER A 67 -7.66 19.84 8.35
C SER A 67 -6.72 19.52 7.20
N GLY A 68 -7.30 19.19 6.04
CA GLY A 68 -6.61 18.74 4.83
C GLY A 68 -6.17 17.28 4.85
N THR A 69 -6.48 16.52 5.91
CA THR A 69 -6.17 15.08 5.98
C THR A 69 -7.37 14.22 5.60
N VAL A 70 -7.10 12.95 5.29
CA VAL A 70 -8.14 11.92 5.10
C VAL A 70 -9.06 11.82 6.33
N LEU A 71 -8.56 12.18 7.52
CA LEU A 71 -9.32 12.15 8.76
C LEU A 71 -10.45 13.19 8.78
N GLU A 72 -10.24 14.40 8.26
CA GLU A 72 -11.29 15.43 8.12
C GLU A 72 -12.36 15.01 7.11
N LEU A 73 -11.96 14.41 5.99
CA LEU A 73 -12.92 13.90 5.00
C LEU A 73 -13.79 12.79 5.60
N LEU A 74 -13.23 11.95 6.47
CA LEU A 74 -13.97 10.89 7.16
C LEU A 74 -14.85 11.43 8.29
N ALA A 75 -14.38 12.41 9.06
CA ALA A 75 -15.17 13.09 10.09
C ALA A 75 -16.39 13.80 9.50
N ASN A 76 -16.22 14.50 8.36
CA ASN A 76 -17.29 15.19 7.65
C ASN A 76 -18.16 14.27 6.77
N SER A 77 -17.80 12.99 6.64
CA SER A 77 -18.60 12.04 5.87
C SER A 77 -19.79 11.52 6.69
N SER A 78 -20.86 11.12 6.01
CA SER A 78 -22.02 10.45 6.62
C SER A 78 -21.67 9.11 7.28
N VAL A 79 -20.46 8.60 7.07
CA VAL A 79 -19.93 7.41 7.71
C VAL A 79 -19.41 7.71 9.11
N GLY A 80 -19.06 8.98 9.43
CA GLY A 80 -18.62 9.47 10.73
C GLY A 80 -17.45 8.68 11.28
N GLY A 81 -16.24 9.25 11.31
CA GLY A 81 -15.06 8.56 11.88
C GLY A 81 -15.34 8.02 13.28
N LEU A 82 -15.64 6.72 13.39
CA LEU A 82 -15.94 6.05 14.65
C LEU A 82 -14.64 5.46 15.18
N ILE A 83 -14.34 5.69 16.45
CA ILE A 83 -13.25 5.03 17.15
C ILE A 83 -13.86 4.06 18.16
N ALA A 84 -13.48 2.79 18.07
CA ALA A 84 -13.83 1.81 19.09
C ALA A 84 -12.76 1.76 20.18
N TYR A 85 -13.15 1.51 21.42
CA TYR A 85 -12.19 1.27 22.50
C TYR A 85 -12.62 0.17 23.46
N SER A 86 -11.63 -0.47 24.08
CA SER A 86 -11.81 -1.52 25.09
C SER A 86 -10.71 -1.44 26.16
N PRO A 87 -10.98 -1.76 27.43
CA PRO A 87 -12.27 -2.11 28.00
C PRO A 87 -13.14 -0.89 28.31
N SER A 88 -14.44 -1.09 28.45
CA SER A 88 -15.41 -0.03 28.80
C SER A 88 -15.38 0.25 30.31
N ASN A 89 -14.47 1.12 30.75
CA ASN A 89 -14.36 1.56 32.14
C ASN A 89 -14.37 3.10 32.23
N SER A 90 -14.71 3.64 33.40
CA SER A 90 -14.69 5.07 33.74
C SER A 90 -13.35 5.75 33.39
N LEU A 91 -12.24 5.03 33.60
CA LEU A 91 -10.89 5.50 33.29
C LEU A 91 -10.66 5.67 31.79
N THR A 92 -10.89 4.60 31.00
CA THR A 92 -10.68 4.58 29.55
C THR A 92 -11.67 5.50 28.84
N GLN A 93 -12.91 5.57 29.31
CA GLN A 93 -13.94 6.46 28.79
C GLN A 93 -13.54 7.93 28.91
N SER A 94 -12.91 8.33 30.01
CA SER A 94 -12.50 9.72 30.24
C SER A 94 -11.40 10.17 29.27
N ILE A 95 -10.46 9.29 28.94
CA ILE A 95 -9.42 9.57 27.94
C ILE A 95 -10.01 9.54 26.55
N MET A 96 -10.77 8.50 26.22
CA MET A 96 -11.32 8.37 24.88
C MET A 96 -12.29 9.49 24.55
N LYS A 97 -13.07 9.98 25.51
CA LYS A 97 -13.90 11.18 25.35
C LYS A 97 -13.08 12.40 24.98
N LYS A 98 -11.98 12.68 25.70
CA LYS A 98 -11.07 13.79 25.36
C LYS A 98 -10.44 13.63 23.98
N THR A 99 -10.08 12.40 23.60
CA THR A 99 -9.51 12.09 22.29
C THR A 99 -10.54 12.30 21.17
N ALA A 100 -11.77 11.84 21.37
CA ALA A 100 -12.88 12.01 20.43
C ALA A 100 -13.24 13.49 20.23
N GLU A 101 -13.31 14.27 21.31
CA GLU A 101 -13.55 15.71 21.24
C GLU A 101 -12.43 16.45 20.48
N ARG A 102 -11.17 16.03 20.64
CA ARG A 102 -10.04 16.63 19.93
C ARG A 102 -10.01 16.28 18.44
N LEU A 103 -10.57 15.14 18.07
CA LEU A 103 -10.52 14.62 16.71
C LEU A 103 -11.85 14.77 15.95
N ASP A 104 -12.87 15.34 16.60
CA ASP A 104 -14.25 15.42 16.10
C ASP A 104 -14.79 14.06 15.62
N MET A 105 -14.57 13.03 16.43
CA MET A 105 -14.93 11.64 16.12
C MET A 105 -15.94 11.07 17.10
N GLN A 106 -16.69 10.05 16.66
CA GLN A 106 -17.65 9.35 17.51
C GLN A 106 -17.01 8.14 18.21
N LEU A 107 -17.52 7.76 19.37
CA LEU A 107 -16.97 6.66 20.17
C LEU A 107 -17.92 5.47 20.26
N ILE A 108 -17.34 4.27 20.16
CA ILE A 108 -18.00 3.01 20.50
C ILE A 108 -17.19 2.33 21.61
N ALA A 109 -17.85 2.04 22.72
CA ALA A 109 -17.25 1.28 23.81
C ALA A 109 -17.51 -0.22 23.62
N ALA A 110 -16.48 -1.04 23.82
CA ALA A 110 -16.59 -2.49 23.91
C ALA A 110 -16.18 -2.95 25.31
N PRO A 111 -16.86 -3.98 25.87
CA PRO A 111 -16.54 -4.45 27.22
C PRO A 111 -15.15 -5.07 27.31
N ASN A 112 -14.74 -5.88 26.31
CA ASN A 112 -13.46 -6.59 26.30
C ASN A 112 -12.82 -6.59 24.89
N GLU A 113 -11.51 -6.85 24.83
CA GLU A 113 -10.75 -6.89 23.56
C GLU A 113 -11.37 -7.87 22.56
N SER A 114 -11.69 -9.07 23.03
CA SER A 114 -12.30 -10.11 22.19
C SER A 114 -13.60 -9.66 21.53
N THR A 115 -14.44 -8.93 22.25
CA THR A 115 -15.71 -8.40 21.72
C THR A 115 -15.50 -7.28 20.70
N LEU A 116 -14.48 -6.45 20.92
CA LEU A 116 -14.09 -5.40 19.98
C LEU A 116 -13.57 -6.01 18.68
N ILE A 117 -12.64 -6.96 18.76
CA ILE A 117 -12.06 -7.63 17.59
C ILE A 117 -13.13 -8.37 16.80
N GLN A 118 -14.02 -9.11 17.48
CA GLN A 118 -15.10 -9.84 16.82
C GLN A 118 -16.04 -8.89 16.08
N GLY A 119 -16.43 -7.77 16.70
CA GLY A 119 -17.33 -6.83 16.05
C GLY A 119 -16.68 -6.01 14.93
N LEU A 120 -15.36 -5.76 14.98
CA LEU A 120 -14.61 -5.19 13.85
C LEU A 120 -14.45 -6.17 12.68
N THR A 121 -14.33 -7.46 12.98
CA THR A 121 -14.15 -8.52 11.97
C THR A 121 -15.48 -8.89 11.29
N GLN A 122 -16.59 -8.70 11.99
CA GLN A 122 -17.92 -8.97 11.45
C GLN A 122 -18.38 -7.83 10.55
N THR A 123 -18.78 -8.16 9.31
CA THR A 123 -19.13 -7.21 8.24
C THR A 123 -20.49 -6.50 8.46
N VAL A 124 -21.09 -6.62 9.64
CA VAL A 124 -22.47 -6.19 9.94
C VAL A 124 -22.50 -5.31 11.19
N GLY A 125 -23.06 -4.10 11.08
CA GLY A 125 -23.27 -3.18 12.20
C GLY A 125 -22.40 -1.91 12.16
N ALA A 126 -22.55 -1.06 13.19
CA ALA A 126 -21.84 0.22 13.32
C ALA A 126 -20.31 0.06 13.42
N MET A 127 -19.81 -1.12 13.79
CA MET A 127 -18.38 -1.42 13.87
C MET A 127 -17.68 -1.52 12.52
N ARG A 128 -18.40 -1.70 11.40
CA ARG A 128 -17.80 -1.63 10.05
C ARG A 128 -17.30 -0.23 9.70
N LEU A 129 -17.89 0.78 10.32
CA LEU A 129 -17.57 2.19 10.10
C LEU A 129 -16.51 2.69 11.11
N VAL A 130 -16.00 1.80 11.96
CA VAL A 130 -14.91 2.12 12.87
C VAL A 130 -13.61 2.25 12.09
N LEU A 131 -12.98 3.40 12.23
CA LEU A 131 -11.70 3.72 11.60
C LEU A 131 -10.53 3.07 12.33
N ALA A 132 -10.59 3.06 13.66
CA ALA A 132 -9.52 2.54 14.51
C ALA A 132 -10.09 1.98 15.82
N GLY A 133 -9.46 0.92 16.31
CA GLY A 133 -9.70 0.36 17.64
C GLY A 133 -8.55 0.70 18.58
N VAL A 134 -8.86 1.24 19.77
CA VAL A 134 -7.90 1.47 20.85
C VAL A 134 -8.10 0.40 21.92
N VAL A 135 -7.11 -0.48 22.09
CA VAL A 135 -7.13 -1.51 23.13
C VAL A 135 -6.20 -1.07 24.24
N PHE A 136 -6.76 -0.91 25.44
CA PHE A 136 -6.02 -0.73 26.67
C PHE A 136 -5.81 -2.10 27.35
N ASP A 137 -4.84 -2.18 28.26
CA ASP A 137 -4.58 -3.40 29.02
C ASP A 137 -5.85 -3.86 29.77
N ASP A 138 -6.20 -5.13 29.65
CA ASP A 138 -7.34 -5.76 30.32
C ASP A 138 -7.25 -5.67 31.85
N ASN A 139 -6.03 -5.51 32.40
CA ASN A 139 -5.80 -5.23 33.81
C ASN A 139 -6.48 -3.92 34.27
N LEU A 140 -6.77 -3.01 33.34
CA LEU A 140 -7.45 -1.74 33.61
C LEU A 140 -8.98 -1.86 33.62
N SER A 141 -9.55 -3.04 33.39
CA SER A 141 -11.01 -3.25 33.34
C SER A 141 -11.71 -2.85 34.66
N ASN A 142 -11.06 -3.08 35.80
CA ASN A 142 -11.58 -2.78 37.13
C ASN A 142 -10.91 -1.59 37.82
N GLU A 143 -9.87 -1.02 37.20
CA GLU A 143 -9.05 0.03 37.82
C GLU A 143 -9.65 1.42 37.60
N THR A 144 -9.68 2.25 38.64
CA THR A 144 -10.20 3.62 38.54
C THR A 144 -9.08 4.67 38.36
N ILE A 145 -7.82 4.24 38.46
CA ILE A 145 -6.62 5.08 38.41
C ILE A 145 -5.56 4.35 37.57
N PHE A 146 -4.79 5.08 36.77
CA PHE A 146 -3.68 4.47 36.03
C PHE A 146 -2.61 3.95 37.00
N PRO A 147 -2.08 2.74 36.75
CA PRO A 147 -0.90 2.28 37.48
C PRO A 147 0.25 3.26 37.24
N ASP A 148 1.03 3.49 38.28
CA ASP A 148 2.16 4.40 38.23
C ASP A 148 3.12 3.95 37.11
N ILE A 149 3.44 4.85 36.18
CA ILE A 149 4.26 4.52 35.01
C ILE A 149 5.67 4.27 35.54
N LYS A 150 6.04 2.99 35.68
CA LYS A 150 7.44 2.63 35.87
C LYS A 150 8.16 2.88 34.57
N VAL A 151 8.68 4.09 34.42
CA VAL A 151 9.66 4.40 33.39
C VAL A 151 10.84 3.49 33.67
N GLY A 152 11.03 2.47 32.82
CA GLY A 152 12.17 1.59 32.93
C GLY A 152 13.47 2.42 32.93
N PRO A 153 14.52 1.95 33.63
CA PRO A 153 15.82 2.62 33.61
C PRO A 153 16.37 2.76 32.18
#